data_AF-A0A7X9DPN2-F1
#
_entry.id   AF-A0A7X9DPN2-F1
#
_cell.length_a   1.000
_cell.length_b   1.000
_cell.length_c   1.000
_cell.angle_alpha   90.00
_cell.angle_beta   90.00
_cell.angle_gamma   90.00
#
_symmetry.space_group_name_H-M   'P 1'
#
loop_
_entity.id
_entity.type
_entity.pdbx_description
1 polymer ?
#
loop_
_entity_poly.entity_id
_entity_poly.type
_entity_poly.pdbx_seq_one_letter_code
_entity_poly.pdbx_strand_id
1 'polypeptide(L)' 'CAEYPSSQDFALAFFNTGEQEIRFRPEISSYGLNGKFMTTNLWNKEAVSPEEILIPPHGCVLLKFQKT' A
#
# COMPACT_ATOMS: atom_id res chain seq x y z
N CYS A 1 -8.76 -20.17 -18.04
CA CYS A 1 -8.52 -18.85 -17.43
C CYS A 1 -8.48 -19.03 -15.92
N ALA A 2 -7.41 -18.59 -15.25
CA ALA A 2 -7.44 -18.51 -13.79
C ALA A 2 -8.26 -17.27 -13.42
N GLU A 3 -9.43 -17.47 -12.83
CA GLU A 3 -10.21 -16.39 -12.24
C GLU A 3 -9.45 -15.91 -11.00
N TYR A 4 -9.19 -14.61 -10.92
CA TYR A 4 -8.75 -14.01 -9.66
C TYR A 4 -9.85 -14.27 -8.63
N PRO A 5 -9.57 -14.96 -7.51
CA PRO A 5 -10.56 -15.13 -6.47
C PRO A 5 -11.07 -13.74 -6.08
N SER A 6 -12.38 -13.59 -5.95
CA SER A 6 -13.02 -12.32 -5.60
C SER A 6 -12.64 -11.94 -4.17
N SER A 7 -11.45 -11.35 -4.02
CA SER A 7 -10.99 -10.78 -2.78
C SER A 7 -11.44 -9.34 -2.73
N GLN A 8 -11.95 -8.90 -1.57
CA GLN A 8 -12.11 -7.48 -1.27
C GLN A 8 -10.77 -6.82 -0.94
N ASP A 9 -9.65 -7.51 -1.15
CA ASP A 9 -8.31 -6.96 -1.01
C ASP A 9 -8.00 -6.00 -2.16
N PHE A 10 -7.38 -4.88 -1.82
CA PHE A 10 -6.89 -3.90 -2.78
C PHE A 10 -5.37 -3.85 -2.73
N ALA A 11 -4.71 -3.66 -3.87
CA ALA A 11 -3.27 -3.44 -3.92
C ALA A 11 -2.98 -2.04 -4.50
N LEU A 12 -2.16 -1.26 -3.80
CA LEU A 12 -1.68 0.04 -4.27
C LEU A 12 -0.15 0.04 -4.31
N ALA A 13 0.40 0.60 -5.37
CA ALA A 13 1.83 0.83 -5.51
C ALA A 13 2.10 2.33 -5.41
N PHE A 14 3.08 2.71 -4.60
CA PHE A 14 3.52 4.09 -4.44
C PHE A 14 4.96 4.20 -4.93
N PHE A 15 5.21 5.16 -5.80
CA PHE A 15 6.50 5.39 -6.44
C PHE A 15 7.05 6.74 -5.98
N ASN A 16 8.30 6.74 -5.56
CA ASN A 16 9.06 7.95 -5.32
C ASN A 16 9.91 8.23 -6.56
N THR A 17 9.55 9.24 -7.35
CA THR A 17 10.32 9.67 -8.52
C THR A 17 11.29 10.82 -8.19
N GLY A 18 11.46 11.14 -6.91
CA GLY A 18 12.33 12.20 -6.43
C GLY A 18 13.69 11.68 -5.95
N GLU A 19 14.57 12.63 -5.65
CA GLU A 19 15.95 12.39 -5.21
C GLU A 19 16.08 12.18 -3.68
N GLN A 20 15.01 12.41 -2.91
CA GLN A 20 15.00 12.32 -1.46
C GLN A 20 14.02 11.24 -0.99
N GLU A 21 14.29 10.65 0.17
CA GLU A 21 13.36 9.73 0.82
C GLU A 21 12.05 10.44 1.17
N ILE A 22 10.92 9.79 0.90
CA ILE A 22 9.60 10.31 1.23
C ILE A 22 9.03 9.51 2.39
N ARG A 23 8.59 10.23 3.43
CA ARG A 23 7.64 9.74 4.43
C ARG A 23 6.23 9.96 3.92
N PHE A 24 5.61 8.90 3.46
CA PHE A 24 4.30 8.93 2.85
C PHE A 24 3.23 8.40 3.81
N ARG A 25 2.12 9.13 3.90
CA ARG A 25 0.92 8.73 4.64
C ARG A 25 -0.26 8.76 3.67
N PRO A 26 -0.67 7.62 3.08
CA PRO A 26 -1.81 7.58 2.18
C PRO A 26 -3.09 7.93 2.93
N GLU A 27 -3.82 8.90 2.41
CA GLU A 27 -5.22 9.08 2.78
C GLU A 27 -6.05 8.01 2.06
N ILE A 28 -6.22 6.85 2.72
CA ILE A 28 -6.83 5.65 2.13
C ILE A 28 -8.25 5.93 1.56
N SER A 29 -9.02 6.82 2.20
CA SER A 29 -10.34 7.29 1.73
C SER A 29 -10.30 7.96 0.35
N SER A 30 -9.20 8.64 0.00
CA SER A 30 -9.04 9.26 -1.32
C SER A 30 -8.99 8.24 -2.47
N TYR A 31 -8.69 6.97 -2.16
CA TYR A 31 -8.69 5.85 -3.11
C TYR A 31 -10.02 5.07 -3.10
N GLY A 32 -11.09 5.63 -2.51
CA GLY A 32 -12.39 4.97 -2.38
C GLY A 32 -12.44 3.84 -1.34
N LEU A 33 -11.37 3.70 -0.55
CA LEU A 33 -11.24 2.68 0.47
C LEU A 33 -11.74 3.23 1.80
N ASN A 34 -12.98 2.88 2.14
CA ASN A 34 -13.65 3.32 3.37
C ASN A 34 -13.69 2.19 4.40
N GLY A 35 -13.22 2.46 5.62
CA GLY A 35 -13.23 1.51 6.73
C GLY A 35 -11.85 1.26 7.34
N LYS A 36 -11.76 0.23 8.18
CA LYS A 36 -10.49 -0.22 8.75
C LYS A 36 -9.88 -1.29 7.86
N PHE A 37 -8.57 -1.15 7.61
CA PHE A 37 -7.82 -2.06 6.78
C PHE A 37 -6.53 -2.49 7.48
N MET A 38 -6.22 -3.78 7.37
CA MET A 38 -4.88 -4.28 7.62
C MET A 38 -4.04 -4.04 6.37
N THR A 39 -2.87 -3.41 6.53
CA THR A 39 -1.96 -3.09 5.43
C THR A 39 -0.73 -3.98 5.51
N THR A 40 -0.34 -4.59 4.39
CA THR A 40 0.81 -5.50 4.29
C THR A 40 1.70 -5.07 3.13
N ASN A 41 3.00 -4.94 3.35
CA ASN A 41 3.96 -4.77 2.27
C ASN A 41 4.16 -6.11 1.56
N LEU A 42 3.87 -6.14 0.26
CA LEU A 42 3.91 -7.36 -0.54
C LEU A 42 5.31 -7.83 -0.90
N TRP A 43 6.33 -6.97 -0.79
CA TRP A 43 7.72 -7.34 -1.04
C TRP A 43 8.30 -8.20 0.09
N ASN A 44 8.14 -7.76 1.33
CA ASN A 44 8.70 -8.43 2.51
C ASN A 44 7.66 -9.21 3.33
N LYS A 45 6.37 -9.09 2.98
CA LYS A 45 5.22 -9.75 3.64
C LYS A 45 4.97 -9.29 5.07
N GLU A 46 5.46 -8.10 5.44
CA GLU A 46 5.29 -7.55 6.78
C GLU A 46 4.06 -6.64 6.87
N ALA A 47 3.43 -6.61 8.04
CA ALA A 47 2.38 -5.64 8.33
C ALA A 47 2.99 -4.25 8.44
N VAL A 48 2.37 -3.26 7.79
CA VAL A 48 2.84 -1.87 7.78
C VAL A 48 1.76 -0.99 8.36
N SER A 49 2.15 -0.07 9.26
CA SER A 49 1.24 0.99 9.67
C SER A 49 1.11 2.00 8.53
N PRO A 50 -0.10 2.32 8.05
CA PRO A 50 -0.29 3.32 7.00
C PRO A 50 0.06 4.75 7.46
N GLU A 51 0.40 4.95 8.73
CA GLU A 51 0.80 6.25 9.28
C GLU A 51 2.22 6.65 8.87
N GLU A 52 3.11 5.70 8.58
CA GLU A 52 4.49 5.97 8.19
C GLU A 52 5.02 4.92 7.20
N ILE A 53 4.98 5.26 5.91
CA ILE A 53 5.57 4.45 4.85
C ILE A 53 6.78 5.20 4.28
N LEU A 54 7.96 4.59 4.41
CA LEU A 54 9.19 5.11 3.85
C LEU A 54 9.37 4.60 2.42
N ILE A 55 9.59 5.53 1.48
CA ILE A 55 9.89 5.19 0.09
C ILE A 55 11.23 5.84 -0.28
N PRO A 56 12.28 5.04 -0.54
CA PRO A 56 13.60 5.58 -0.87
C PRO A 56 13.58 6.33 -2.22
N PRO A 57 14.58 7.18 -2.49
CA PRO A 57 14.73 7.85 -3.80
C PRO A 57 14.65 6.86 -4.96
N HIS A 58 13.89 7.21 -6.00
CA HIS A 58 13.65 6.36 -7.18
C HIS A 58 13.04 4.97 -6.87
N GLY A 59 12.57 4.77 -5.64
CA GLY A 59 12.05 3.50 -5.15
C GLY A 59 10.53 3.37 -5.26
N CYS A 60 10.03 2.21 -4.87
CA CYS A 60 8.60 1.99 -4.73
C CYS A 60 8.27 1.02 -3.59
N VAL A 61 7.02 1.07 -3.15
CA VAL A 61 6.44 0.11 -2.21
C VAL A 61 5.13 -0.40 -2.77
N LEU A 62 4.87 -1.69 -2.59
CA LEU A 62 3.64 -2.35 -3.01
C LEU A 62 2.89 -2.82 -1.77
N LEU A 63 1.70 -2.28 -1.55
CA LEU A 63 0.91 -2.51 -0.34
C LEU A 63 -0.41 -3.21 -0.68
N LYS A 64 -0.74 -4.25 0.10
CA LYS A 64 -2.06 -4.90 0.13
C LYS A 64 -2.88 -4.36 1.28
N PHE A 65 -4.11 -3.98 1.03
CA PHE A 65 -5.11 -3.53 1.99
C PHE A 65 -6.20 -4.58 2.09
N GLN A 66 -6.39 -5.13 3.29
CA GLN A 66 -7.41 -6.14 3.57
C GLN A 66 -8.40 -5.58 4.58
N LYS A 67 -9.69 -5.59 4.26
CA LYS A 67 -10.73 -5.08 5.16
C LYS A 67 -10.83 -5.96 6.40
N THR A 68 -10.86 -5.33 7.58
CA THR A 68 -11.01 -6.00 8.90
C THR A 68 -12.41 -5.86 9.45
#